data_AF-A0A061RWQ1-F1
#
_entry.id   AF-A0A061RWQ1-F1
#
_cell.length_a   1.000
_cell.length_b   1.000
_cell.length_c   1.000
_cell.angle_alpha   90.00
_cell.angle_beta   90.00
_cell.angle_gamma   90.00
#
_symmetry.space_group_name_H-M   'P 1'
#
loop_
_entity.id
_entity.type
_entity.pdbx_description
1 polymer ?
#
loop_
_entity_poly.entity_id
_entity_poly.type
_entity_poly.pdbx_seq_one_letter_code
_entity_poly.pdbx_strand_id
1 'polypeptide(L)'
;LYARLSGLELPRGTVVLPASPAAGLRADLGSGAMAWEQFLAADPLRGLSKEPAAVSDAYGVTNILFSSGTTGEPKAIPWTHVTPIRCGADAWGHQDVRAGDVVAWPTNLGWMMGPWLIYAALLNDAAIALYEGSPLG
;
A
#
# COMPACT_ATOMS: atom_id res chain seq x y z
N LEU A 1 -17.34 -8.59 -16.30
CA LEU A 1 -16.59 -7.35 -15.98
C LEU A 1 -15.72 -6.89 -17.16
N TYR A 2 -14.90 -7.76 -17.77
CA TYR A 2 -14.08 -7.45 -18.96
C TYR A 2 -14.83 -6.85 -20.17
N ALA A 3 -16.07 -7.27 -20.43
CA ALA A 3 -16.88 -6.72 -21.54
C ALA A 3 -17.23 -5.22 -21.41
N ARG A 4 -16.98 -4.60 -20.24
CA ARG A 4 -17.15 -3.15 -20.08
C ARG A 4 -15.89 -2.35 -20.44
N LEU A 5 -14.74 -3.00 -20.60
CA LEU A 5 -13.48 -2.37 -21.03
C LEU A 5 -13.32 -2.39 -22.55
N SER A 6 -13.91 -3.38 -23.23
CA SER A 6 -13.93 -3.45 -24.70
C SER A 6 -14.72 -2.28 -25.27
N GLY A 7 -14.02 -1.32 -25.87
CA GLY A 7 -14.59 -0.12 -26.50
C GLY A 7 -14.44 1.18 -25.71
N LEU A 8 -13.80 1.16 -24.53
CA LEU A 8 -13.42 2.39 -23.82
C LEU A 8 -12.04 2.86 -24.30
N GLU A 9 -11.91 4.15 -24.61
CA GLU A 9 -10.58 4.78 -24.75
C GLU A 9 -9.96 4.89 -23.35
N LEU A 10 -9.04 3.98 -23.05
CA LEU A 10 -8.28 4.02 -21.81
C LEU A 10 -7.19 5.10 -21.89
N PRO A 11 -6.97 5.89 -20.81
CA PRO A 11 -5.87 6.85 -20.76
C PRO A 11 -4.53 6.17 -21.02
N ARG A 12 -3.62 6.88 -21.70
CA ARG A 12 -2.24 6.39 -21.90
C ARG A 12 -1.57 6.10 -20.56
N GLY A 13 -0.94 4.92 -20.46
CA GLY A 13 -0.27 4.47 -19.25
C GLY A 13 -1.17 3.72 -18.27
N THR A 14 -2.39 3.34 -18.70
CA THR A 14 -3.26 2.48 -17.89
C THR A 14 -2.66 1.08 -17.79
N VAL A 15 -2.46 0.59 -16.56
CA VAL A 15 -2.04 -0.79 -16.29
C VAL A 15 -3.24 -1.60 -15.85
N VAL A 16 -3.50 -2.72 -16.52
CA VAL A 16 -4.65 -3.58 -16.23
C VAL A 16 -4.21 -4.84 -15.50
N LEU A 17 -4.81 -5.05 -14.32
CA LEU A 17 -4.58 -6.23 -13.49
C LEU A 17 -5.73 -7.23 -13.68
N PRO A 18 -5.43 -8.51 -13.96
CA PRO A 18 -6.45 -9.54 -14.03
C PRO A 18 -7.01 -9.83 -12.64
N ALA A 19 -8.32 -10.03 -12.54
CA ALA A 19 -9.00 -10.37 -11.28
C ALA A 19 -8.55 -11.72 -10.67
N SER A 20 -7.89 -12.58 -11.46
CA SER A 20 -7.22 -13.78 -10.99
C SER A 20 -5.94 -13.99 -11.80
N PRO A 21 -4.79 -14.29 -11.17
CA PRO A 21 -3.53 -14.56 -11.87
C PRO A 21 -3.65 -15.70 -12.88
N ALA A 22 -4.47 -16.72 -12.57
CA ALA A 22 -4.67 -17.89 -13.42
C ALA A 22 -5.58 -17.63 -14.64
N ALA A 23 -6.39 -16.56 -14.61
CA ALA A 23 -7.40 -16.34 -15.64
C ALA A 23 -6.84 -15.76 -16.96
N GLY A 24 -5.62 -15.22 -16.92
CA GLY A 24 -5.01 -14.48 -18.02
C GLY A 24 -5.82 -13.23 -18.41
N LEU A 25 -5.20 -12.33 -19.16
CA LEU A 25 -5.94 -11.23 -19.78
C LEU A 25 -6.61 -11.75 -21.06
N ARG A 26 -7.93 -11.59 -21.17
CA ARG A 26 -8.71 -12.07 -22.34
C ARG A 26 -9.28 -10.96 -23.22
N ALA A 27 -9.02 -9.69 -22.87
CA ALA A 27 -9.49 -8.54 -23.62
C ALA A 27 -8.33 -7.87 -24.36
N ASP A 28 -8.60 -7.41 -25.59
CA ASP A 28 -7.73 -6.47 -26.28
C ASP A 28 -7.79 -5.11 -25.56
N LEU A 29 -6.63 -4.63 -25.13
CA LEU A 29 -6.49 -3.40 -24.35
C LEU A 29 -6.30 -2.15 -25.23
N GLY A 30 -6.11 -2.31 -26.54
CA GLY A 30 -5.72 -1.23 -27.43
C GLY A 30 -4.34 -0.65 -27.10
N SER A 31 -3.95 0.43 -27.79
CA SER A 31 -2.59 1.01 -27.67
C SER A 31 -2.38 1.90 -26.43
N GLY A 32 -3.44 2.19 -25.66
CA GLY A 32 -3.37 3.09 -24.50
C GLY A 32 -3.06 2.40 -23.18
N ALA A 33 -3.24 1.08 -23.12
CA ALA A 33 -3.13 0.29 -21.90
C ALA A 33 -2.23 -0.93 -22.09
N MET A 34 -1.70 -1.44 -20.99
CA MET A 34 -0.85 -2.64 -20.97
C MET A 34 -1.25 -3.58 -19.85
N ALA A 35 -0.94 -4.87 -20.03
CA ALA A 35 -1.13 -5.86 -19.00
C ALA A 35 -0.11 -5.66 -17.87
N TRP A 36 -0.49 -6.05 -16.64
CA TRP A 36 0.39 -6.03 -15.47
C TRP A 36 1.77 -6.67 -15.73
N GLU A 37 1.81 -7.84 -16.37
CA GLU A 37 3.08 -8.52 -16.64
C GLU A 37 3.96 -7.78 -17.65
N GLN A 38 3.34 -7.08 -18.61
CA GLN A 38 4.08 -6.25 -19.56
C GLN A 38 4.65 -5.01 -18.85
N PHE A 39 3.88 -4.40 -17.95
CA PHE A 39 4.33 -3.31 -17.11
C PHE A 39 5.53 -3.71 -16.26
N LEU A 40 5.47 -4.87 -15.59
CA LEU A 40 6.59 -5.38 -14.78
C LEU A 40 7.83 -5.73 -15.64
N ALA A 41 7.62 -6.37 -16.78
CA ALA A 41 8.71 -6.73 -17.70
C ALA A 41 9.40 -5.51 -18.33
N ALA A 42 8.70 -4.38 -18.41
CA ALA A 42 9.27 -3.11 -18.85
C ALA A 42 10.24 -2.49 -17.83
N ASP A 43 10.44 -3.14 -16.67
CA ASP A 43 11.25 -2.66 -15.55
C ASP A 43 10.80 -1.24 -15.15
N PRO A 44 9.59 -1.08 -14.59
CA PRO A 44 8.98 0.23 -14.38
C PRO A 44 9.72 1.05 -13.32
N LEU A 45 10.62 0.42 -12.59
CA LEU A 45 11.49 1.05 -11.60
C LEU A 45 12.79 1.55 -12.23
N ARG A 46 13.11 1.12 -13.45
CA ARG A 46 14.33 1.52 -14.17
C ARG A 46 14.32 3.01 -14.46
N GLY A 47 15.35 3.70 -13.98
CA GLY A 47 15.49 5.13 -14.21
C GLY A 47 14.54 6.00 -13.39
N LEU A 48 13.76 5.42 -12.46
CA LEU A 48 13.18 6.21 -11.39
C LEU A 48 14.34 6.78 -10.57
N SER A 49 14.50 8.10 -10.62
CA SER A 49 15.30 8.82 -9.65
C SER A 49 14.66 8.65 -8.27
N LYS A 50 15.50 8.54 -7.24
CA LYS A 50 15.04 8.86 -5.89
C LYS A 50 14.63 10.33 -5.93
N GLU A 51 13.34 10.59 -6.07
CA GLU A 51 12.83 11.94 -5.89
C GLU A 51 13.22 12.38 -4.48
N PRO A 52 13.74 13.60 -4.31
CA PRO A 52 14.07 14.12 -3.00
C PRO A 52 12.81 14.06 -2.14
N ALA A 53 12.94 13.49 -0.94
CA ALA A 53 11.83 13.45 0.00
C ALA A 53 11.37 14.89 0.27
N ALA A 54 10.06 15.13 0.13
CA ALA A 54 9.49 16.41 0.49
C ALA A 54 9.74 16.65 1.99
N VAL A 55 10.50 17.69 2.31
CA VAL A 55 10.75 18.08 3.70
C VAL A 55 9.48 18.72 4.23
N SER A 56 8.96 18.17 5.32
CA SER A 56 7.80 18.68 6.03
C SER A 56 8.14 18.83 7.51
N ASP A 57 7.37 19.66 8.22
CA ASP A 57 7.47 19.73 9.67
C ASP A 57 6.95 18.44 10.32
N ALA A 58 7.36 18.20 11.57
CA ALA A 58 6.99 16.99 12.30
C ALA A 58 5.47 16.84 12.51
N TYR A 59 4.73 17.95 12.51
CA TYR A 59 3.28 18.01 12.67
C TYR A 59 2.53 18.04 11.34
N GLY A 60 3.24 18.01 10.20
CA GLY A 60 2.65 17.82 8.88
C GLY A 60 1.93 16.48 8.79
N VAL A 61 0.73 16.48 8.20
CA VAL A 61 -0.13 15.29 8.09
C VAL A 61 0.39 14.35 7.02
N THR A 62 0.55 13.07 7.37
CA THR A 62 1.03 12.01 6.48
C THR A 62 -0.08 11.03 6.08
N ASN A 63 -1.06 10.85 6.96
CA ASN A 63 -2.13 9.87 6.82
C ASN A 63 -3.40 10.40 7.51
N ILE A 64 -4.57 9.97 7.04
CA ILE A 64 -5.84 10.17 7.73
C ILE A 64 -6.48 8.80 7.92
N LEU A 65 -6.73 8.43 9.16
CA LEU A 65 -7.51 7.25 9.53
C LEU A 65 -8.93 7.67 9.88
N PHE A 66 -9.90 6.85 9.48
CA PHE A 66 -11.30 7.07 9.87
C PHE A 66 -11.71 6.04 10.92
N SER A 67 -12.34 6.50 11.99
CA SER A 67 -12.97 5.64 12.98
C SER A 67 -14.49 5.82 12.96
N SER A 68 -15.23 4.83 13.46
CA SER A 68 -16.66 4.99 13.70
C SER A 68 -16.89 6.11 14.73
N GLY A 69 -17.73 7.08 14.37
CA GLY A 69 -18.18 8.12 15.29
C GLY A 69 -19.41 7.67 16.07
N THR A 70 -19.60 8.18 17.28
CA THR A 70 -20.83 7.99 18.07
C THR A 70 -22.05 8.67 17.45
N THR A 71 -21.81 9.59 16.50
CA THR A 71 -22.83 10.39 15.80
C THR A 71 -23.24 9.78 14.45
N GLY A 72 -22.75 8.59 14.09
CA GLY A 72 -23.00 7.94 12.79
C GLY A 72 -22.00 8.33 11.70
N GLU A 73 -21.53 9.57 11.70
CA GLU A 73 -20.49 10.03 10.77
C GLU A 73 -19.08 9.57 11.18
N PRO A 74 -18.25 9.06 10.24
CA PRO A 74 -16.86 8.71 10.52
C PRO A 74 -16.03 9.92 11.00
N LYS A 75 -15.21 9.72 12.02
CA LYS A 75 -14.29 10.74 12.53
C LYS A 75 -12.94 10.60 11.84
N ALA A 76 -12.46 11.67 11.23
CA ALA A 76 -11.12 11.75 10.68
C ALA A 76 -10.08 11.92 11.80
N ILE A 77 -9.01 11.13 11.75
CA ILE A 77 -7.90 11.13 12.69
C ILE A 77 -6.63 11.35 11.87
N PRO A 78 -6.17 12.61 11.72
CA PRO A 78 -4.93 12.89 11.04
C PRO A 78 -3.74 12.36 11.84
N TRP A 79 -2.85 11.65 11.18
CA TRP A 79 -1.54 11.30 11.69
C TRP A 79 -0.51 12.25 11.13
N THR A 80 0.40 12.69 11.98
CA THR A 80 1.53 13.53 11.57
C THR A 80 2.78 12.68 11.39
N HIS A 81 3.90 13.29 10.98
CA HIS A 81 5.19 12.60 10.92
C HIS A 81 5.66 12.05 12.28
N VAL A 82 5.15 12.57 13.41
CA VAL A 82 5.44 12.02 14.75
C VAL A 82 4.91 10.59 14.91
N THR A 83 3.74 10.26 14.33
CA THR A 83 3.12 8.95 14.55
C THR A 83 3.96 7.79 13.96
N PRO A 84 4.41 7.84 12.69
CA PRO A 84 5.33 6.84 12.14
C PRO A 84 6.59 6.64 12.98
N ILE A 85 7.24 7.74 13.42
CA ILE A 85 8.44 7.69 14.26
C ILE A 85 8.15 6.94 15.55
N ARG A 86 6.99 7.21 16.16
CA ARG A 86 6.57 6.51 17.37
C ARG A 86 6.29 5.03 17.12
N CYS A 87 5.65 4.67 16.00
CA CYS A 87 5.44 3.27 15.61
C CYS A 87 6.77 2.53 15.48
N GLY A 88 7.76 3.12 14.80
CA GLY A 88 9.10 2.55 14.66
C GLY A 88 9.80 2.37 16.01
N ALA A 89 9.76 3.38 16.87
CA ALA A 89 10.36 3.33 18.20
C ALA A 89 9.70 2.29 19.11
N ASP A 90 8.37 2.21 19.13
CA ASP A 90 7.65 1.21 19.93
C ASP A 90 7.87 -0.22 19.40
N ALA A 91 7.98 -0.40 18.07
CA ALA A 91 8.30 -1.70 17.48
C ALA A 91 9.72 -2.16 17.84
N TRP A 92 10.71 -1.26 17.74
CA TRP A 92 12.09 -1.53 18.12
C TRP A 92 12.24 -1.80 19.63
N GLY A 93 11.59 -0.97 20.45
CA GLY A 93 11.77 -0.98 21.91
C GLY A 93 10.92 -1.99 22.66
N HIS A 94 9.69 -2.24 22.21
CA HIS A 94 8.75 -3.14 22.91
C HIS A 94 8.52 -4.47 22.22
N GLN A 95 8.78 -4.55 20.90
CA GLN A 95 8.52 -5.76 20.11
C GLN A 95 9.79 -6.36 19.51
N ASP A 96 10.94 -5.77 19.80
CA ASP A 96 12.26 -6.22 19.36
C ASP A 96 12.36 -6.37 17.83
N VAL A 97 11.66 -5.53 17.06
CA VAL A 97 11.77 -5.52 15.60
C VAL A 97 13.15 -4.99 15.20
N ARG A 98 13.93 -5.82 14.51
CA ARG A 98 15.29 -5.52 14.05
C ARG A 98 15.39 -5.55 12.53
N ALA A 99 16.48 -4.97 12.04
CA ALA A 99 16.83 -5.01 10.63
C ALA A 99 16.91 -6.46 10.13
N GLY A 100 16.26 -6.73 9.00
CA GLY A 100 16.18 -8.06 8.40
C GLY A 100 15.04 -8.96 8.90
N ASP A 101 14.30 -8.54 9.94
CA ASP A 101 13.12 -9.29 10.38
C ASP A 101 11.99 -9.24 9.34
N VAL A 102 11.06 -10.20 9.45
CA VAL A 102 9.81 -10.18 8.70
C VAL A 102 8.67 -10.02 9.69
N VAL A 103 8.08 -8.82 9.74
CA VAL A 103 7.01 -8.50 10.68
C VAL A 103 5.68 -8.95 10.10
N ALA A 104 5.02 -9.88 10.80
CA ALA A 104 3.69 -10.37 10.46
C ALA A 104 2.66 -9.91 11.49
N TRP A 105 1.71 -9.07 11.07
CA TRP A 105 0.55 -8.71 11.88
C TRP A 105 -0.73 -8.89 11.06
N PRO A 106 -1.59 -9.88 11.37
CA PRO A 106 -2.83 -10.11 10.63
C PRO A 106 -3.78 -8.91 10.78
N THR A 107 -3.77 -8.02 9.80
CA THR A 107 -4.60 -6.82 9.76
C THR A 107 -4.88 -6.41 8.31
N ASN A 108 -5.79 -5.47 8.14
CA ASN A 108 -6.01 -4.81 6.87
C ASN A 108 -5.40 -3.41 6.89
N LEU A 109 -5.02 -2.90 5.72
CA LEU A 109 -4.38 -1.58 5.60
C LEU A 109 -5.28 -0.40 5.95
N GLY A 110 -6.60 -0.59 6.01
CA GLY A 110 -7.57 0.43 6.38
C GLY A 110 -7.77 0.61 7.89
N TRP A 111 -7.28 -0.33 8.70
CA TRP A 111 -7.32 -0.24 10.16
C TRP A 111 -6.00 0.31 10.69
N MET A 112 -5.98 0.86 11.91
CA MET A 112 -4.79 1.53 12.43
C MET A 112 -3.54 0.65 12.45
N MET A 113 -3.70 -0.67 12.63
CA MET A 113 -2.59 -1.62 12.63
C MET A 113 -1.95 -1.79 11.25
N GLY A 114 -2.65 -1.42 10.17
CA GLY A 114 -2.13 -1.42 8.80
C GLY A 114 -1.00 -0.40 8.61
N PRO A 115 -1.25 0.92 8.77
CA PRO A 115 -0.19 1.92 8.75
C PRO A 115 0.87 1.68 9.82
N TRP A 116 0.48 1.22 11.02
CA TRP A 116 1.46 0.84 12.04
C TRP A 116 2.42 -0.25 11.53
N LEU A 117 1.91 -1.31 10.89
CA LEU A 117 2.74 -2.41 10.36
C LEU A 117 3.75 -1.91 9.32
N ILE A 118 3.30 -0.99 8.45
CA ILE A 118 4.16 -0.34 7.45
C ILE A 118 5.30 0.42 8.13
N TYR A 119 4.97 1.29 9.08
CA TYR A 119 5.98 2.12 9.75
C TYR A 119 6.89 1.33 10.67
N ALA A 120 6.34 0.39 11.45
CA ALA A 120 7.06 -0.47 12.37
C ALA A 120 8.12 -1.31 11.66
N ALA A 121 7.79 -1.89 10.50
CA ALA A 121 8.74 -2.69 9.73
C ALA A 121 9.73 -1.82 8.97
N LEU A 122 9.25 -0.92 8.10
CA LEU A 122 10.11 -0.24 7.13
C LEU A 122 11.04 0.79 7.78
N LEU A 123 10.66 1.43 8.90
CA LEU A 123 11.55 2.34 9.63
C LEU A 123 12.65 1.60 10.41
N ASN A 124 12.50 0.28 10.63
CA ASN A 124 13.46 -0.56 11.33
C ASN A 124 14.26 -1.47 10.37
N ASP A 125 14.28 -1.16 9.06
CA ASP A 125 14.93 -1.98 8.03
C ASP A 125 14.45 -3.45 8.00
N ALA A 126 13.20 -3.68 8.39
CA ALA A 126 12.53 -4.96 8.34
C ALA A 126 11.57 -5.04 7.13
N ALA A 127 11.12 -6.26 6.82
CA ALA A 127 10.13 -6.54 5.80
C ALA A 127 8.74 -6.72 6.39
N ILE A 128 7.70 -6.53 5.57
CA ILE A 128 6.30 -6.75 5.93
C ILE A 128 5.86 -8.11 5.38
N ALA A 129 5.24 -8.95 6.20
CA ALA A 129 4.45 -10.08 5.71
C ALA A 129 2.99 -9.65 5.54
N LEU A 130 2.47 -9.81 4.33
CA LEU A 130 1.06 -9.59 4.00
C LEU A 130 0.35 -10.93 3.87
N TYR A 131 -0.81 -11.05 4.51
CA TYR A 131 -1.67 -12.23 4.42
C TYR A 131 -3.06 -11.79 3.98
N GLU A 132 -3.53 -12.38 2.88
CA GLU A 132 -4.88 -12.19 2.36
C GLU A 132 -5.75 -13.36 2.79
N GLY A 133 -6.50 -13.18 3.88
CA GLY A 133 -7.39 -14.21 4.40
C GLY A 133 -7.81 -13.99 5.85
N SER A 134 -8.64 -14.89 6.36
CA SER A 134 -8.93 -14.96 7.79
C SER A 134 -7.78 -15.67 8.50
N PRO A 135 -7.32 -15.18 9.67
CA PRO A 135 -6.36 -15.92 10.49
C PRO A 135 -6.95 -17.23 11.06
N LEU A 136 -8.26 -17.43 10.93
CA LEU A 136 -8.97 -18.62 11.41
C LEU A 136 -9.15 -19.72 10.35
N GLY A 137 -8.70 -19.49 9.10
CA GLY A 137 -9.01 -20.34 7.94
C GLY A 137 -10.27 -19.89 7.24
#